data_AF-A0AAP8MHN4-F1
#
_entry.id   AF-A0AAP8MHN4-F1
#
_cell.length_a   1.000
_cell.length_b   1.000
_cell.length_c   1.000
_cell.angle_alpha   90.00
_cell.angle_beta   90.00
_cell.angle_gamma   90.00
#
_symmetry.space_group_name_H-M   'P 1'
#
loop_
_entity.id
_entity.type
_entity.pdbx_description
1 polymer ?
#
loop_
_entity_poly.entity_id
_entity_poly.type
_entity_poly.pdbx_seq_one_letter_code
_entity_poly.pdbx_strand_id
1 'polypeptide(L)'
;MVGLSLREICGYGLLIVSCIAWVILPAIPFLDISGPQKAAWGGSLFLFAEVTWWAAMPLLGPEVIEWWRKMVERAKASLRGEEAPIASPYLSFIGQTLHYFDRPHQAAILEPLACEAAWIGREMPSLEALAYQLNDAEVAELHQAMASAEALGRETRTLQAEDFPLPLLSEKIQGWRDTLSSGLGFQVIRGVPVQDWSQAQSERFFWCFGLHLGRPGEQNPDGDLLGHVIDTGAQREDDAVRLYKTAANIDYHCDAADVVGLLCLNKARRGGHSRIVSSVTVFNELCKRRPELVARLYEPFSLDIRDKEVNEAGSTLPIPPCRYAQGVLRTFYHADYFRSAMRHDDVPPLSAREQDLLDTYEAIAAEEGIYLDMDLQPGDIQLLSNHTNLHARTEYEDWDEPERKRHLLRLWLSL
;
A
#
# COMPACT_ATOMS: atom_id res chain seq x y z
N MET A 1 19.53 22.64 3.70
CA MET A 1 19.79 22.71 5.15
C MET A 1 18.63 23.44 5.80
N VAL A 2 17.67 22.70 6.34
CA VAL A 2 16.56 23.28 7.11
C VAL A 2 17.14 23.71 8.45
N GLY A 3 17.01 25.00 8.80
CA GLY A 3 17.47 25.50 10.10
C GLY A 3 16.55 25.02 11.21
N LEU A 4 17.12 24.53 12.30
CA LEU A 4 16.38 24.17 13.51
C LEU A 4 15.62 25.39 14.05
N SER A 5 14.38 25.20 14.46
CA SER A 5 13.59 26.21 15.15
C SER A 5 14.17 26.50 16.54
N LEU A 6 13.90 27.69 17.10
CA LEU A 6 14.32 28.04 18.47
C LEU A 6 13.81 27.03 19.51
N ARG A 7 12.61 26.48 19.28
CA ARG A 7 12.01 25.43 20.11
C ARG A 7 12.86 24.16 20.11
N GLU A 8 13.28 23.71 18.93
CA GLU A 8 14.14 22.52 18.79
C GLU A 8 15.53 22.76 19.37
N ILE A 9 16.12 23.95 19.16
CA ILE A 9 17.40 24.33 19.75
C ILE A 9 17.34 24.25 21.28
N CYS A 10 16.27 24.78 21.89
CA CYS A 10 16.04 24.67 23.33
C CYS A 10 15.83 23.21 23.78
N GLY A 11 15.05 22.44 23.03
CA GLY A 11 14.81 21.01 23.31
C GLY A 11 16.09 20.19 23.28
N TYR A 12 16.91 20.33 22.24
CA TYR A 12 18.20 19.66 22.13
C TYR A 12 19.18 20.14 23.20
N GLY A 13 19.20 21.44 23.52
CA GLY A 13 20.02 21.99 24.60
C GLY A 13 19.72 21.35 25.96
N LEU A 14 18.43 21.22 26.31
CA LEU A 14 18.00 20.56 27.54
C LEU A 14 18.34 19.07 27.56
N LEU A 15 18.20 18.39 26.41
CA LEU A 15 18.55 16.97 26.29
C LEU A 15 20.06 16.74 26.48
N ILE A 16 20.90 17.60 25.89
CA ILE A 16 22.36 17.50 26.01
C ILE A 16 22.81 17.64 27.47
N VAL A 17 22.29 18.64 28.20
CA VAL A 17 22.66 18.83 29.61
C VAL A 17 22.15 17.70 30.50
N SER A 18 20.98 17.12 30.18
CA SER A 18 20.46 15.93 30.85
C SER A 18 21.38 14.72 30.65
N CYS A 19 21.80 14.46 29.42
CA CYS A 19 22.73 13.36 29.10
C CYS A 19 24.09 13.53 29.81
N ILE A 20 24.64 14.75 29.86
CA ILE A 20 25.88 15.04 30.60
C ILE A 20 25.70 14.70 32.08
N ALA A 21 24.57 15.09 32.68
CA ALA A 21 24.27 14.78 34.08
C ALA A 21 24.16 13.26 34.32
N TRP A 22 23.50 12.52 33.44
CA TRP A 22 23.42 11.06 33.49
C TRP A 22 24.77 10.35 33.35
N VAL A 23 25.70 10.91 32.57
CA VAL A 23 27.06 10.36 32.41
C VAL A 23 27.94 10.65 33.63
N ILE A 24 27.75 11.79 34.30
CA ILE A 24 28.53 12.17 35.47
C ILE A 24 28.05 11.45 36.74
N LEU A 25 26.76 11.12 36.84
CA LEU A 25 26.15 10.51 38.03
C LEU A 25 26.88 9.24 38.52
N PRO A 26 27.30 8.29 37.66
CA PRO A 26 28.06 7.09 38.08
C PRO A 26 29.48 7.38 38.57
N ALA A 27 30.04 8.57 38.29
CA ALA A 27 31.38 8.95 38.72
C ALA A 27 31.41 9.48 40.17
N ILE A 28 30.28 9.96 40.70
CA ILE A 28 30.17 10.57 42.04
C ILE A 28 30.70 9.67 43.18
N PRO A 29 30.43 8.35 43.21
CA PRO A 29 30.98 7.46 44.22
C PRO A 29 32.52 7.45 44.28
N PHE A 30 33.18 7.75 43.17
CA PHE A 30 34.65 7.70 43.01
C PHE A 30 35.34 9.04 43.25
N LEU A 31 34.59 10.11 43.51
CA LEU A 31 35.17 11.42 43.86
C LEU A 31 35.73 11.41 45.29
N ASP A 32 36.83 12.12 45.49
CA ASP A 32 37.46 12.32 46.80
C ASP A 32 36.74 13.43 47.60
N ILE A 33 35.48 13.15 47.96
CA ILE A 33 34.60 14.03 48.74
C ILE A 33 33.89 13.25 49.84
N SER A 34 33.36 13.95 50.85
CA SER A 34 32.69 13.30 51.99
C SER A 34 31.39 12.58 51.58
N GLY A 35 30.98 11.56 52.35
CA GLY A 35 29.73 10.82 52.11
C GLY A 35 28.48 11.72 51.98
N PRO A 36 28.26 12.72 52.86
CA PRO A 36 27.15 13.67 52.72
C PRO A 36 27.22 14.49 51.43
N GLN A 37 28.41 14.87 50.98
CA GLN A 37 28.59 15.57 49.70
C GLN A 37 28.25 14.64 48.53
N LYS A 38 28.66 13.37 48.55
CA LYS A 38 28.27 12.39 47.53
C LYS A 38 26.76 12.24 47.42
N ALA A 39 26.06 12.14 48.55
CA ALA A 39 24.59 12.06 48.57
C ALA A 39 23.93 13.34 48.02
N ALA A 40 24.42 14.52 48.42
CA ALA A 40 23.89 15.79 47.96
C ALA A 40 24.10 16.01 46.45
N TRP A 41 25.32 15.76 45.95
CA TRP A 41 25.64 15.85 44.53
C TRP A 41 24.88 14.80 43.71
N GLY A 42 24.80 13.56 44.19
CA GLY A 42 24.06 12.48 43.53
C GLY A 42 22.57 12.81 43.39
N GLY A 43 21.92 13.21 44.48
CA GLY A 43 20.50 13.59 44.45
C GLY A 43 20.24 14.81 43.57
N SER A 44 21.08 15.83 43.66
CA SER A 44 20.92 17.07 42.86
C SER A 44 21.11 16.81 41.38
N LEU A 45 22.11 16.02 41.00
CA LEU A 45 22.41 15.72 39.61
C LEU A 45 21.35 14.79 38.99
N PHE A 46 20.86 13.83 39.75
CA PHE A 46 19.73 12.97 39.34
C PHE A 46 18.47 13.81 39.09
N LEU A 47 18.10 14.67 40.03
CA LEU A 47 16.93 15.54 39.89
C LEU A 47 17.07 16.49 38.69
N PHE A 48 18.26 17.08 38.52
CA PHE A 48 18.57 17.94 37.38
C PHE A 48 18.45 17.18 36.05
N ALA A 49 18.96 15.95 35.98
CA ALA A 49 18.89 15.11 34.79
C ALA A 49 17.44 14.79 34.42
N GLU A 50 16.61 14.38 35.38
CA GLU A 50 15.18 14.09 35.18
C GLU A 50 14.41 15.33 34.73
N VAL A 51 14.56 16.46 35.42
CA VAL A 51 13.81 17.69 35.10
C VAL A 51 14.15 18.21 33.70
N THR A 52 15.44 18.21 33.33
CA THR A 52 15.87 18.65 32.01
C THR A 52 15.46 17.67 30.90
N TRP A 53 15.44 16.37 31.18
CA TRP A 53 14.94 15.33 30.27
C TRP A 53 13.46 15.54 29.94
N TRP A 54 12.61 15.61 30.97
CA TRP A 54 11.17 15.73 30.79
C TRP A 54 10.74 17.09 30.22
N ALA A 55 11.52 18.14 30.45
CA ALA A 55 11.32 19.44 29.80
C ALA A 55 11.70 19.43 28.31
N ALA A 56 12.68 18.61 27.90
CA ALA A 56 13.10 18.50 26.50
C ALA A 56 12.06 17.79 25.61
N MET A 57 11.41 16.74 26.12
CA MET A 57 10.48 15.89 25.35
C MET A 57 9.32 16.66 24.67
N PRO A 58 8.54 17.51 25.36
CA PRO A 58 7.45 18.26 24.71
C PRO A 58 7.97 19.31 23.71
N LEU A 59 9.23 19.76 23.83
CA LEU A 59 9.82 20.72 22.91
C LEU A 59 10.26 20.06 21.59
N LEU A 60 10.72 18.80 21.63
CA LEU A 60 11.24 18.07 20.46
C LEU A 60 10.15 17.42 19.58
N GLY A 61 8.90 17.33 20.07
CA GLY A 61 7.77 16.83 19.29
C GLY A 61 7.72 15.30 19.14
N PRO A 62 6.60 14.76 18.64
CA PRO A 62 6.32 13.32 18.62
C PRO A 62 7.29 12.52 17.73
N GLU A 63 7.79 13.10 16.64
CA GLU A 63 8.73 12.44 15.73
C GLU A 63 10.07 12.08 16.39
N VAL A 64 10.61 13.01 17.20
CA VAL A 64 11.88 12.79 17.91
C VAL A 64 11.72 11.81 19.07
N ILE A 65 10.56 11.83 19.74
CA ILE A 65 10.21 10.84 20.78
C ILE A 65 10.14 9.43 20.16
N GLU A 66 9.49 9.30 19.00
CA GLU A 66 9.37 8.02 18.29
C GLU A 66 10.73 7.52 17.78
N TRP A 67 11.59 8.42 17.28
CA TRP A 67 12.97 8.10 16.93
C TRP A 67 13.76 7.57 18.13
N TRP A 68 13.65 8.24 19.29
CA TRP A 68 14.31 7.80 20.53
C TRP A 68 13.79 6.45 21.01
N ARG A 69 12.47 6.24 20.96
CA ARG A 69 11.84 4.96 21.30
C ARG A 69 12.41 3.82 20.46
N LYS A 70 12.48 4.03 19.14
CA LYS A 70 13.08 3.07 18.19
C LYS A 70 14.56 2.84 18.48
N MET A 71 15.32 3.88 18.83
CA MET A 71 16.74 3.75 19.18
C MET A 71 16.95 2.95 20.48
N VAL A 72 16.14 3.19 21.51
CA VAL A 72 16.20 2.47 22.79
C VAL A 72 15.81 1.01 22.60
N GLU A 73 14.77 0.71 21.80
CA GLU A 73 14.41 -0.67 21.49
C GLU A 73 15.52 -1.39 20.71
N ARG A 74 16.20 -0.71 19.77
CA ARG A 74 17.40 -1.25 19.10
C ARG A 74 18.54 -1.55 20.07
N ALA A 75 18.80 -0.65 21.02
CA ALA A 75 19.84 -0.84 22.03
C ALA A 75 19.50 -1.99 23.00
N LYS A 76 18.23 -2.11 23.41
CA LYS A 76 17.75 -3.21 24.25
C LYS A 76 17.82 -4.56 23.53
N ALA A 77 17.46 -4.62 22.24
CA ALA A 77 17.57 -5.84 21.43
C ALA A 77 19.04 -6.28 21.30
N SER A 78 19.94 -5.33 21.00
CA SER A 78 21.39 -5.59 20.94
C SER A 78 21.97 -6.10 22.27
N LEU A 79 21.52 -5.58 23.41
CA LEU A 79 21.96 -6.04 24.74
C LEU A 79 21.42 -7.45 25.11
N ARG A 80 20.34 -7.91 24.48
CA ARG A 80 19.78 -9.26 24.67
C ARG A 80 20.41 -10.33 23.78
N GLY A 81 21.34 -9.96 22.90
CA GLY A 81 21.89 -10.88 21.90
C GLY A 81 20.88 -11.29 20.81
N GLU A 82 19.76 -10.56 20.71
CA GLU A 82 18.85 -10.65 19.58
C GLU A 82 19.54 -9.92 18.43
N GLU A 83 19.84 -10.62 17.33
CA GLU A 83 20.19 -9.95 16.08
C GLU A 83 19.16 -8.85 15.84
N ALA A 84 19.64 -7.62 15.56
CA ALA A 84 18.75 -6.51 15.29
C ALA A 84 17.69 -6.99 14.28
N PRO A 85 16.39 -6.84 14.54
CA PRO A 85 15.38 -7.33 13.63
C PRO A 85 15.66 -6.68 12.29
N ILE A 86 16.08 -7.49 11.32
CA ILE A 86 16.16 -7.08 9.92
C ILE A 86 14.79 -6.49 9.66
N ALA A 87 14.74 -5.21 9.26
CA ALA A 87 13.48 -4.56 8.95
C ALA A 87 12.75 -5.50 7.97
N SER A 88 11.57 -5.98 8.36
CA SER A 88 10.86 -6.99 7.58
C SER A 88 10.82 -6.53 6.12
N PRO A 89 11.22 -7.38 5.14
CA PRO A 89 11.27 -6.98 3.73
C PRO A 89 9.89 -6.60 3.18
N TYR A 90 8.83 -6.85 3.96
CA TYR A 90 7.45 -6.51 3.66
C TYR A 90 6.74 -5.83 4.84
N LEU A 91 5.58 -5.24 4.58
CA LEU A 91 4.67 -4.67 5.58
C LEU A 91 3.65 -5.71 6.04
N SER A 92 3.31 -5.70 7.33
CA SER A 92 2.14 -6.47 7.78
C SER A 92 0.85 -5.93 7.17
N PHE A 93 -0.23 -6.71 7.19
CA PHE A 93 -1.53 -6.30 6.66
C PHE A 93 -2.01 -4.94 7.22
N ILE A 94 -1.89 -4.76 8.55
CA ILE A 94 -2.22 -3.49 9.22
C ILE A 94 -1.23 -2.39 8.80
N GLY A 95 0.07 -2.69 8.75
CA GLY A 95 1.08 -1.72 8.36
C GLY A 95 0.88 -1.18 6.94
N GLN A 96 0.50 -2.04 6.00
CA GLN A 96 0.19 -1.66 4.62
C GLN A 96 -1.09 -0.80 4.55
N THR A 97 -2.14 -1.21 5.27
CA THR A 97 -3.39 -0.44 5.33
C THR A 97 -3.17 0.96 5.90
N LEU A 98 -2.41 1.07 7.00
CA LEU A 98 -2.08 2.35 7.61
C LEU A 98 -1.23 3.22 6.69
N HIS A 99 -0.22 2.64 6.03
CA HIS A 99 0.59 3.34 5.04
C HIS A 99 -0.27 3.90 3.91
N TYR A 100 -1.16 3.08 3.34
CA TYR A 100 -2.00 3.50 2.21
C TYR A 100 -2.99 4.60 2.58
N PHE A 101 -3.58 4.56 3.78
CA PHE A 101 -4.55 5.57 4.21
C PHE A 101 -3.91 6.82 4.83
N ASP A 102 -2.62 6.80 5.14
CA ASP A 102 -1.84 7.99 5.53
C ASP A 102 -1.54 8.88 4.30
N ARG A 103 -2.61 9.47 3.76
CA ARG A 103 -2.57 10.32 2.56
C ARG A 103 -2.67 11.78 2.96
N PRO A 104 -1.69 12.63 2.61
CA PRO A 104 -1.71 14.03 2.98
C PRO A 104 -2.89 14.76 2.33
N HIS A 105 -3.45 15.73 3.05
CA HIS A 105 -4.53 16.58 2.59
C HIS A 105 -4.21 18.05 2.85
N GLN A 106 -4.27 18.88 1.80
CA GLN A 106 -4.03 20.32 1.88
C GLN A 106 -5.27 21.12 1.51
N ALA A 107 -6.04 20.67 0.51
CA ALA A 107 -7.22 21.38 0.05
C ALA A 107 -8.20 20.43 -0.65
N ALA A 108 -9.48 20.81 -0.70
CA ALA A 108 -10.45 20.25 -1.63
C ALA A 108 -10.37 21.02 -2.96
N ILE A 109 -10.09 20.33 -4.06
CA ILE A 109 -10.11 20.92 -5.40
C ILE A 109 -11.47 20.61 -6.01
N LEU A 110 -12.09 21.60 -6.65
CA LEU A 110 -13.43 21.47 -7.25
C LEU A 110 -13.42 21.62 -8.77
N GLU A 111 -12.23 21.77 -9.34
CA GLU A 111 -12.01 21.96 -10.77
C GLU A 111 -11.27 20.76 -11.37
N PRO A 112 -11.45 20.48 -12.67
CA PRO A 112 -10.71 19.42 -13.34
C PRO A 112 -9.19 19.60 -13.27
N LEU A 113 -8.46 18.49 -13.15
CA LEU A 113 -7.00 18.43 -13.13
C LEU A 113 -6.44 18.03 -14.49
N ALA A 114 -5.38 18.71 -14.92
CA ALA A 114 -4.60 18.35 -16.10
C ALA A 114 -3.30 17.68 -15.67
N CYS A 115 -3.26 16.35 -15.76
CA CYS A 115 -2.07 15.53 -15.47
C CYS A 115 -2.11 14.25 -16.30
N GLU A 116 -0.99 13.54 -16.40
CA GLU A 116 -0.90 12.28 -17.18
C GLU A 116 -1.85 11.20 -16.67
N ALA A 117 -2.09 11.17 -15.36
CA ALA A 117 -3.06 10.25 -14.77
C ALA A 117 -4.50 10.50 -15.23
N ALA A 118 -4.84 11.66 -15.82
CA ALA A 118 -6.17 12.00 -16.33
C ALA A 118 -6.41 11.53 -17.78
N TRP A 119 -6.03 10.29 -18.07
CA TRP A 119 -6.19 9.68 -19.40
C TRP A 119 -7.61 9.19 -19.67
N ILE A 120 -7.99 9.07 -20.95
CA ILE A 120 -9.31 8.61 -21.40
C ILE A 120 -9.14 7.38 -22.30
N GLY A 121 -9.85 6.29 -22.02
CA GLY A 121 -9.65 5.00 -22.69
C GLY A 121 -9.68 5.05 -24.22
N ARG A 122 -10.65 5.73 -24.84
CA ARG A 122 -10.75 5.86 -26.31
C ARG A 122 -9.59 6.62 -26.97
N GLU A 123 -8.82 7.36 -26.20
CA GLU A 123 -7.67 8.15 -26.67
C GLU A 123 -6.35 7.40 -26.46
N MET A 124 -6.37 6.30 -25.71
CA MET A 124 -5.21 5.49 -25.43
C MET A 124 -4.87 4.58 -26.61
N PRO A 125 -3.58 4.30 -26.85
CA PRO A 125 -3.16 3.26 -27.79
C PRO A 125 -3.73 1.87 -27.40
N SER A 126 -3.65 0.91 -28.32
CA SER A 126 -4.02 -0.47 -28.00
C SER A 126 -3.16 -1.02 -26.87
N LEU A 127 -3.67 -2.02 -26.16
CA LEU A 127 -2.93 -2.67 -25.08
C LEU A 127 -1.57 -3.21 -25.55
N GLU A 128 -1.48 -3.75 -26.77
CA GLU A 128 -0.22 -4.22 -27.36
C GLU A 128 0.82 -3.11 -27.48
N ALA A 129 0.39 -1.89 -27.79
CA ALA A 129 1.29 -0.74 -27.93
C ALA A 129 1.70 -0.13 -26.58
N LEU A 130 0.84 -0.27 -25.56
CA LEU A 130 1.10 0.20 -24.19
C LEU A 130 1.95 -0.79 -23.37
N ALA A 131 1.84 -2.08 -23.67
CA ALA A 131 2.51 -3.11 -22.90
C ALA A 131 4.00 -3.18 -23.22
N TYR A 132 4.81 -3.38 -22.17
CA TYR A 132 6.22 -3.69 -22.31
C TYR A 132 6.39 -5.19 -22.60
N GLN A 133 6.86 -5.52 -23.80
CA GLN A 133 7.18 -6.90 -24.17
C GLN A 133 8.60 -7.24 -23.71
N LEU A 134 8.72 -8.23 -22.80
CA LEU A 134 10.02 -8.77 -22.43
C LEU A 134 10.68 -9.42 -23.65
N ASN A 135 11.97 -9.14 -23.83
CA ASN A 135 12.79 -9.78 -24.86
C ASN A 135 13.49 -11.04 -24.32
N ASP A 136 14.08 -11.84 -25.21
CA ASP A 136 14.72 -13.12 -24.87
C ASP A 136 15.83 -13.00 -23.81
N ALA A 137 16.57 -11.89 -23.79
CA ALA A 137 17.63 -11.68 -22.79
C ALA A 137 17.06 -11.36 -21.40
N GLU A 138 15.97 -10.59 -21.34
CA GLU A 138 15.25 -10.30 -20.10
C GLU A 138 14.56 -11.55 -19.56
N VAL A 139 13.97 -12.38 -20.42
CA VAL A 139 13.40 -13.68 -20.02
C VAL A 139 14.49 -14.62 -19.50
N ALA A 140 15.65 -14.67 -20.16
CA ALA A 140 16.80 -15.45 -19.68
C ALA A 140 17.32 -14.95 -18.32
N GLU A 141 17.31 -13.64 -18.07
CA GLU A 141 17.61 -13.06 -16.76
C GLU A 141 16.61 -13.55 -15.69
N LEU A 142 15.31 -13.61 -15.97
CA LEU A 142 14.32 -14.13 -15.02
C LEU A 142 14.60 -15.58 -14.61
N HIS A 143 14.99 -16.43 -15.55
CA HIS A 143 15.37 -17.82 -15.25
C HIS A 143 16.64 -17.90 -14.39
N GLN A 144 17.64 -17.05 -14.66
CA GLN A 144 18.87 -17.01 -13.87
C GLN A 144 18.60 -16.53 -12.44
N ALA A 145 17.79 -15.48 -12.28
CA ALA A 145 17.40 -14.95 -10.99
C ALA A 145 16.61 -15.97 -10.16
N MET A 146 15.70 -16.72 -10.80
CA MET A 146 14.99 -17.84 -10.16
C MET A 146 15.96 -18.90 -9.65
N ALA A 147 16.91 -19.35 -10.48
CA ALA A 147 17.90 -20.34 -10.08
C ALA A 147 18.77 -19.85 -8.92
N SER A 148 19.15 -18.56 -8.90
CA SER A 148 19.86 -17.94 -7.78
C SER A 148 19.05 -17.98 -6.48
N ALA A 149 17.78 -17.59 -6.52
CA ALA A 149 16.92 -17.60 -5.34
C ALA A 149 16.62 -19.01 -4.83
N GLU A 150 16.48 -20.00 -5.71
CA GLU A 150 16.29 -21.41 -5.34
C GLU A 150 17.55 -22.01 -4.70
N ALA A 151 18.75 -21.68 -5.22
CA ALA A 151 20.02 -22.17 -4.69
C ALA A 151 20.28 -21.77 -3.22
N LEU A 152 19.65 -20.69 -2.75
CA LEU A 152 19.71 -20.26 -1.35
C LEU A 152 18.94 -21.20 -0.41
N GLY A 153 17.96 -21.98 -0.91
CA GLY A 153 17.13 -22.86 -0.10
C GLY A 153 16.27 -22.16 0.95
N ARG A 154 16.09 -20.83 0.83
CA ARG A 154 15.35 -19.99 1.79
C ARG A 154 13.86 -19.95 1.45
N GLU A 155 13.04 -19.75 2.48
CA GLU A 155 11.61 -19.48 2.32
C GLU A 155 11.41 -18.15 1.58
N THR A 156 10.44 -18.12 0.66
CA THR A 156 10.11 -16.94 -0.17
C THR A 156 9.95 -15.66 0.66
N ARG A 157 9.30 -15.77 1.82
CA ARG A 157 9.03 -14.63 2.73
C ARG A 157 10.28 -13.96 3.29
N THR A 158 11.41 -14.68 3.30
CA THR A 158 12.68 -14.18 3.85
C THR A 158 13.61 -13.60 2.78
N LEU A 159 13.27 -13.80 1.50
CA LEU A 159 14.07 -13.30 0.38
C LEU A 159 14.05 -11.78 0.34
N GLN A 160 15.17 -11.21 -0.10
CA GLN A 160 15.37 -9.79 -0.36
C GLN A 160 15.54 -9.56 -1.87
N ALA A 161 15.53 -8.31 -2.31
CA ALA A 161 15.68 -7.98 -3.73
C ALA A 161 17.02 -8.49 -4.30
N GLU A 162 18.07 -8.45 -3.49
CA GLU A 162 19.43 -8.89 -3.83
C GLU A 162 19.54 -10.41 -4.00
N ASP A 163 18.64 -11.18 -3.37
CA ASP A 163 18.55 -12.63 -3.51
C ASP A 163 17.97 -13.05 -4.88
N PHE A 164 17.39 -12.11 -5.65
CA PHE A 164 16.81 -12.31 -6.97
C PHE A 164 17.33 -11.23 -7.94
N PRO A 165 18.57 -11.32 -8.43
CA PRO A 165 19.22 -10.23 -9.16
C PRO A 165 18.60 -9.99 -10.55
N LEU A 166 18.23 -8.73 -10.83
CA LEU A 166 17.63 -8.29 -12.10
C LEU A 166 18.39 -7.11 -12.74
N PRO A 167 19.68 -7.24 -13.10
CA PRO A 167 20.48 -6.13 -13.60
C PRO A 167 19.92 -5.47 -14.88
N LEU A 168 19.43 -6.22 -15.86
CA LEU A 168 18.84 -5.69 -17.09
C LEU A 168 17.49 -5.01 -16.83
N LEU A 169 16.65 -5.62 -16.00
CA LEU A 169 15.32 -5.09 -15.69
C LEU A 169 15.32 -3.98 -14.64
N SER A 170 16.39 -3.79 -13.87
CA SER A 170 16.45 -2.81 -12.77
C SER A 170 16.07 -1.39 -13.19
N GLU A 171 16.61 -0.89 -14.30
CA GLU A 171 16.29 0.44 -14.84
C GLU A 171 14.85 0.50 -15.36
N LYS A 172 14.34 -0.58 -15.96
CA LYS A 172 12.95 -0.66 -16.44
C LYS A 172 11.96 -0.63 -15.28
N ILE A 173 12.25 -1.39 -14.23
CA ILE A 173 11.48 -1.42 -12.99
C ILE A 173 11.38 -0.02 -12.40
N GLN A 174 12.47 0.74 -12.36
CA GLN A 174 12.42 2.14 -11.91
C GLN A 174 11.51 3.00 -12.81
N GLY A 175 11.59 2.87 -14.13
CA GLY A 175 10.68 3.57 -15.05
C GLY A 175 9.21 3.19 -14.85
N TRP A 176 8.92 1.92 -14.54
CA TRP A 176 7.57 1.48 -14.20
C TRP A 176 7.08 2.06 -12.87
N ARG A 177 7.95 2.15 -11.86
CA ARG A 177 7.64 2.83 -10.58
C ARG A 177 7.28 4.29 -10.82
N ASP A 178 8.03 5.00 -11.65
CA ASP A 178 7.76 6.40 -11.98
C ASP A 178 6.41 6.55 -12.72
N THR A 179 6.12 5.64 -13.66
CA THR A 179 4.84 5.56 -14.37
C THR A 179 3.66 5.33 -13.42
N LEU A 180 3.81 4.45 -12.43
CA LEU A 180 2.80 4.16 -11.41
C LEU A 180 2.59 5.33 -10.44
N SER A 181 3.67 6.05 -10.09
CA SER A 181 3.65 7.08 -9.05
C SER A 181 3.23 8.46 -9.57
N SER A 182 3.58 8.77 -10.82
CA SER A 182 3.46 10.12 -11.37
C SER A 182 2.97 10.20 -12.83
N GLY A 183 2.98 9.07 -13.55
CA GLY A 183 2.51 9.00 -14.94
C GLY A 183 1.04 8.58 -15.06
N LEU A 184 0.76 7.68 -16.01
CA LEU A 184 -0.57 7.09 -16.25
C LEU A 184 -1.14 6.35 -15.03
N GLY A 185 -0.28 5.93 -14.10
CA GLY A 185 -0.65 5.15 -12.93
C GLY A 185 -0.91 3.67 -13.24
N PHE A 186 -0.62 3.19 -14.44
CA PHE A 186 -0.64 1.76 -14.75
C PHE A 186 0.50 1.36 -15.69
N GLN A 187 0.90 0.09 -15.61
CA GLN A 187 1.87 -0.53 -16.51
C GLN A 187 1.46 -1.98 -16.78
N VAL A 188 1.62 -2.44 -18.02
CA VAL A 188 1.47 -3.86 -18.39
C VAL A 188 2.79 -4.39 -18.91
N ILE A 189 3.21 -5.56 -18.42
CA ILE A 189 4.44 -6.25 -18.82
C ILE A 189 4.02 -7.61 -19.37
N ARG A 190 4.57 -8.03 -20.51
CA ARG A 190 4.22 -9.28 -21.18
C ARG A 190 5.42 -10.19 -21.35
N GLY A 191 5.16 -11.50 -21.34
CA GLY A 191 6.13 -12.53 -21.67
C GLY A 191 6.91 -13.10 -20.48
N VAL A 192 6.38 -12.99 -19.25
CA VAL A 192 6.93 -13.76 -18.13
C VAL A 192 6.73 -15.26 -18.42
N PRO A 193 7.77 -16.11 -18.29
CA PRO A 193 7.71 -17.51 -18.70
C PRO A 193 7.01 -18.41 -17.68
N VAL A 194 5.78 -18.05 -17.26
CA VAL A 194 5.02 -18.79 -16.23
C VAL A 194 4.72 -20.23 -16.62
N GLN A 195 4.62 -20.54 -17.92
CA GLN A 195 4.43 -21.89 -18.44
C GLN A 195 5.63 -22.82 -18.19
N ASP A 196 6.82 -22.26 -17.99
CA ASP A 196 8.05 -23.01 -17.75
C ASP A 196 8.27 -23.25 -16.23
N TRP A 197 7.38 -22.72 -15.40
CA TRP A 197 7.48 -22.71 -13.96
C TRP A 197 6.32 -23.47 -13.31
N SER A 198 6.62 -24.09 -12.18
CA SER A 198 5.56 -24.51 -11.25
C SER A 198 4.84 -23.27 -10.68
N GLN A 199 3.66 -23.49 -10.11
CA GLN A 199 2.94 -22.42 -9.41
C GLN A 199 3.79 -21.78 -8.30
N ALA A 200 4.50 -22.59 -7.50
CA ALA A 200 5.38 -22.12 -6.43
C ALA A 200 6.56 -21.28 -6.95
N GLN A 201 7.08 -21.61 -8.13
CA GLN A 201 8.10 -20.79 -8.80
C GLN A 201 7.51 -19.48 -9.31
N SER A 202 6.29 -19.49 -9.88
CA SER A 202 5.61 -18.26 -10.31
C SER A 202 5.29 -17.33 -9.13
N GLU A 203 4.88 -17.89 -7.98
CA GLU A 203 4.69 -17.16 -6.73
C GLU A 203 6.00 -16.54 -6.22
N ARG A 204 7.09 -17.33 -6.19
CA ARG A 204 8.41 -16.84 -5.80
C ARG A 204 8.89 -15.72 -6.72
N PHE A 205 8.74 -15.89 -8.03
CA PHE A 205 9.08 -14.87 -9.02
C PHE A 205 8.31 -13.59 -8.71
N PHE A 206 6.99 -13.67 -8.57
CA PHE A 206 6.16 -12.48 -8.46
C PHE A 206 6.42 -11.73 -7.15
N TRP A 207 6.67 -12.46 -6.06
CA TRP A 207 7.12 -11.88 -4.79
C TRP A 207 8.46 -11.15 -4.94
N CYS A 208 9.47 -11.81 -5.49
CA CYS A 208 10.80 -11.23 -5.66
C CYS A 208 10.81 -10.04 -6.62
N PHE A 209 10.05 -10.12 -7.71
CA PHE A 209 9.81 -9.01 -8.61
C PHE A 209 9.18 -7.81 -7.89
N GLY A 210 8.24 -8.09 -6.98
CA GLY A 210 7.66 -7.11 -6.06
C GLY A 210 8.67 -6.37 -5.19
N LEU A 211 9.68 -7.07 -4.66
CA LEU A 211 10.75 -6.48 -3.85
C LEU A 211 11.60 -5.46 -4.62
N HIS A 212 11.72 -5.60 -5.94
CA HIS A 212 12.37 -4.60 -6.79
C HIS A 212 11.47 -3.39 -7.09
N LEU A 213 10.15 -3.62 -7.21
CA LEU A 213 9.17 -2.57 -7.46
C LEU A 213 8.87 -1.68 -6.25
N GLY A 214 8.96 -2.20 -5.03
CA GLY A 214 8.57 -1.48 -3.83
C GLY A 214 8.69 -2.36 -2.60
N ARG A 215 7.93 -2.04 -1.56
CA ARG A 215 7.82 -2.88 -0.36
C ARG A 215 6.52 -3.68 -0.42
N PRO A 216 6.58 -5.01 -0.61
CA PRO A 216 5.39 -5.85 -0.53
C PRO A 216 4.67 -5.75 0.80
N GLY A 217 3.40 -6.12 0.83
CA GLY A 217 2.66 -6.30 2.07
C GLY A 217 1.78 -7.54 2.05
N GLU A 218 1.47 -8.02 3.26
CA GLU A 218 0.56 -9.16 3.46
C GLU A 218 -0.84 -8.83 2.93
N GLN A 219 -1.46 -9.83 2.31
CA GLN A 219 -2.75 -9.70 1.61
C GLN A 219 -3.95 -9.83 2.54
N ASN A 220 -3.75 -10.42 3.72
CA ASN A 220 -4.78 -10.70 4.70
C ASN A 220 -4.19 -10.85 6.12
N PRO A 221 -5.05 -10.91 7.16
CA PRO A 221 -4.61 -11.13 8.54
C PRO A 221 -3.88 -12.45 8.81
N ASP A 222 -4.04 -13.46 7.94
CA ASP A 222 -3.38 -14.77 8.05
C ASP A 222 -1.91 -14.73 7.59
N GLY A 223 -1.46 -13.59 7.02
CA GLY A 223 -0.07 -13.36 6.63
C GLY A 223 0.28 -13.90 5.24
N ASP A 224 -0.72 -14.14 4.38
CA ASP A 224 -0.48 -14.55 3.00
C ASP A 224 0.29 -13.45 2.24
N LEU A 225 1.36 -13.85 1.55
CA LEU A 225 2.20 -12.93 0.78
C LEU A 225 1.58 -12.51 -0.55
N LEU A 226 0.82 -13.42 -1.16
CA LEU A 226 0.18 -13.25 -2.46
C LEU A 226 -1.28 -13.70 -2.37
N GLY A 227 -2.16 -12.97 -3.05
CA GLY A 227 -3.57 -13.28 -3.12
C GLY A 227 -3.83 -14.21 -4.30
N HIS A 228 -4.57 -15.29 -4.08
CA HIS A 228 -5.01 -16.16 -5.18
C HIS A 228 -6.37 -15.68 -5.69
N VAL A 229 -6.39 -15.09 -6.88
CA VAL A 229 -7.61 -14.61 -7.54
C VAL A 229 -8.14 -15.73 -8.44
N ILE A 230 -8.92 -16.62 -7.81
CA ILE A 230 -9.53 -17.81 -8.38
C ILE A 230 -10.98 -17.91 -7.94
N ASP A 231 -11.85 -18.55 -8.73
CA ASP A 231 -13.18 -18.92 -8.24
C ASP A 231 -13.05 -20.12 -7.29
N THR A 232 -13.36 -19.92 -6.00
CA THR A 232 -13.36 -20.99 -5.00
C THR A 232 -14.72 -21.66 -4.87
N GLY A 233 -15.72 -21.26 -5.65
CA GLY A 233 -17.11 -21.74 -5.55
C GLY A 233 -17.86 -21.18 -4.34
N ALA A 234 -17.40 -20.07 -3.76
CA ALA A 234 -18.08 -19.42 -2.64
C ALA A 234 -19.44 -18.84 -3.09
N GLN A 235 -20.49 -19.02 -2.29
CA GLN A 235 -21.84 -18.57 -2.65
C GLN A 235 -21.99 -17.06 -2.44
N ARG A 236 -22.58 -16.40 -3.45
CA ARG A 236 -22.77 -14.94 -3.55
C ARG A 236 -23.67 -14.33 -2.47
N GLU A 237 -24.56 -15.13 -1.87
CA GLU A 237 -25.58 -14.66 -0.92
C GLU A 237 -25.05 -14.39 0.50
N ASP A 238 -23.77 -14.70 0.78
CA ASP A 238 -23.12 -14.31 2.03
C ASP A 238 -22.46 -12.93 1.85
N ASP A 239 -23.01 -11.91 2.52
CA ASP A 239 -22.55 -10.52 2.48
C ASP A 239 -21.07 -10.34 2.91
N ALA A 240 -20.50 -11.32 3.62
CA ALA A 240 -19.09 -11.31 4.00
C ALA A 240 -18.14 -11.84 2.89
N VAL A 241 -18.66 -12.42 1.81
CA VAL A 241 -17.83 -12.99 0.73
C VAL A 241 -17.17 -11.88 -0.09
N ARG A 242 -15.86 -12.01 -0.27
CA ARG A 242 -15.07 -11.14 -1.15
C ARG A 242 -15.17 -11.64 -2.59
N LEU A 243 -15.64 -10.79 -3.51
CA LEU A 243 -16.03 -11.18 -4.87
C LEU A 243 -14.89 -11.75 -5.73
N TYR A 244 -13.63 -11.44 -5.44
CA TYR A 244 -12.48 -12.02 -6.13
C TYR A 244 -12.39 -13.55 -6.00
N LYS A 245 -13.10 -14.15 -5.03
CA LYS A 245 -13.24 -15.60 -4.83
C LYS A 245 -14.39 -16.24 -5.62
N THR A 246 -15.02 -15.48 -6.53
CA THR A 246 -16.19 -15.90 -7.31
C THR A 246 -16.02 -15.57 -8.79
N ALA A 247 -16.86 -16.13 -9.66
CA ALA A 247 -16.90 -15.80 -11.10
C ALA A 247 -17.73 -14.54 -11.47
N ALA A 248 -18.35 -13.88 -10.48
CA ALA A 248 -19.22 -12.73 -10.71
C ALA A 248 -18.46 -11.48 -11.20
N ASN A 249 -19.18 -10.50 -11.75
CA ASN A 249 -18.62 -9.18 -12.00
C ASN A 249 -18.11 -8.55 -10.69
N ILE A 250 -16.98 -7.87 -10.76
CA ILE A 250 -16.46 -7.01 -9.68
C ILE A 250 -16.51 -5.58 -10.19
N ASP A 251 -17.26 -4.74 -9.49
CA ASP A 251 -17.40 -3.33 -9.83
C ASP A 251 -16.12 -2.53 -9.53
N TYR A 252 -16.08 -1.28 -10.00
CA TYR A 252 -14.87 -0.45 -9.91
C TYR A 252 -14.49 -0.15 -8.46
N HIS A 253 -13.25 -0.48 -8.11
CA HIS A 253 -12.71 -0.26 -6.78
C HIS A 253 -11.20 0.02 -6.78
N CYS A 254 -10.72 0.39 -5.59
CA CYS A 254 -9.31 0.46 -5.21
C CYS A 254 -9.04 -0.58 -4.12
N ASP A 255 -7.88 -1.25 -4.21
CA ASP A 255 -7.34 -2.01 -3.10
C ASP A 255 -6.63 -1.05 -2.10
N ALA A 256 -6.56 -1.43 -0.82
CA ALA A 256 -5.95 -0.62 0.24
C ALA A 256 -4.41 -0.73 0.28
N ALA A 257 -3.76 -0.54 -0.86
CA ALA A 257 -2.30 -0.55 -1.05
C ALA A 257 -1.91 0.45 -2.15
N ASP A 258 -0.70 1.00 -2.17
CA ASP A 258 -0.33 2.02 -3.18
C ASP A 258 -0.44 1.46 -4.61
N VAL A 259 0.05 0.24 -4.79
CA VAL A 259 -0.02 -0.49 -6.05
C VAL A 259 -0.62 -1.88 -5.85
N VAL A 260 -1.53 -2.26 -6.73
CA VAL A 260 -1.97 -3.64 -6.92
C VAL A 260 -1.33 -4.20 -8.19
N GLY A 261 -0.70 -5.36 -8.05
CA GLY A 261 -0.15 -6.14 -9.15
C GLY A 261 -0.96 -7.41 -9.37
N LEU A 262 -1.18 -7.79 -10.62
CA LEU A 262 -1.77 -9.06 -11.03
C LEU A 262 -0.85 -9.77 -12.02
N LEU A 263 -0.42 -10.99 -11.71
CA LEU A 263 0.25 -11.89 -12.67
C LEU A 263 -0.73 -12.97 -13.12
N CYS A 264 -0.96 -13.09 -14.43
CA CYS A 264 -1.81 -14.13 -14.99
C CYS A 264 -1.06 -15.45 -15.15
N LEU A 265 -1.53 -16.50 -14.48
CA LEU A 265 -1.07 -17.87 -14.67
C LEU A 265 -1.96 -18.58 -15.69
N ASN A 266 -3.27 -18.48 -15.50
CA ASN A 266 -4.28 -19.07 -16.37
C ASN A 266 -5.44 -18.09 -16.61
N LYS A 267 -6.02 -18.16 -17.81
CA LYS A 267 -7.23 -17.41 -18.18
C LYS A 267 -8.49 -18.22 -17.94
N ALA A 268 -9.62 -17.52 -17.80
CA ALA A 268 -10.93 -18.14 -17.87
C ALA A 268 -11.18 -18.74 -19.27
N ARG A 269 -12.21 -19.58 -19.38
CA ARG A 269 -12.68 -20.07 -20.69
C ARG A 269 -13.27 -18.93 -21.53
N ARG A 270 -14.03 -18.04 -20.89
CA ARG A 270 -14.65 -16.86 -21.52
C ARG A 270 -14.88 -15.76 -20.48
N GLY A 271 -14.69 -14.49 -20.88
CA GLY A 271 -14.89 -13.34 -19.99
C GLY A 271 -13.72 -13.13 -19.02
N GLY A 272 -13.97 -12.42 -17.93
CA GLY A 272 -12.99 -12.24 -16.85
C GLY A 272 -11.89 -11.23 -17.19
N HIS A 273 -12.21 -10.34 -18.13
CA HIS A 273 -11.36 -9.25 -18.57
C HIS A 273 -11.09 -8.31 -17.40
N SER A 274 -9.82 -7.92 -17.22
CA SER A 274 -9.47 -6.86 -16.29
C SER A 274 -9.89 -5.53 -16.93
N ARG A 275 -10.58 -4.68 -16.19
CA ARG A 275 -11.04 -3.38 -16.67
C ARG A 275 -10.47 -2.29 -15.79
N ILE A 276 -9.91 -1.25 -16.39
CA ILE A 276 -9.33 -0.13 -15.65
C ILE A 276 -9.86 1.21 -16.13
N VAL A 277 -9.91 2.17 -15.22
CA VAL A 277 -10.29 3.55 -15.54
C VAL A 277 -9.49 4.51 -14.66
N SER A 278 -9.08 5.65 -15.21
CA SER A 278 -8.48 6.72 -14.43
C SER A 278 -9.49 7.30 -13.43
N SER A 279 -9.18 7.25 -12.14
CA SER A 279 -10.00 7.89 -11.11
C SER A 279 -9.96 9.41 -11.22
N VAL A 280 -8.88 9.97 -11.78
CA VAL A 280 -8.71 11.40 -12.05
C VAL A 280 -9.62 11.85 -13.19
N THR A 281 -9.75 11.04 -14.23
CA THR A 281 -10.71 11.30 -15.33
C THR A 281 -12.14 11.22 -14.85
N VAL A 282 -12.49 10.22 -14.03
CA VAL A 282 -13.83 10.12 -13.44
C VAL A 282 -14.12 11.33 -12.56
N PHE A 283 -13.16 11.76 -11.74
CA PHE A 283 -13.25 13.01 -10.96
C PHE A 283 -13.44 14.24 -11.86
N ASN A 284 -12.67 14.36 -12.93
CA ASN A 284 -12.77 15.49 -13.87
C ASN A 284 -14.14 15.54 -14.56
N GLU A 285 -14.69 14.40 -14.96
CA GLU A 285 -16.03 14.32 -15.54
C GLU A 285 -17.11 14.63 -14.50
N LEU A 286 -16.94 14.22 -13.24
CA LEU A 286 -17.84 14.61 -12.16
C LEU A 286 -17.82 16.14 -11.94
N CYS A 287 -16.65 16.77 -11.93
CA CYS A 287 -16.52 18.23 -11.84
C CYS A 287 -17.27 18.97 -12.96
N LYS A 288 -17.28 18.41 -14.17
CA LYS A 288 -17.99 19.02 -15.31
C LYS A 288 -19.50 18.79 -15.25
N ARG A 289 -19.93 17.58 -14.91
CA ARG A 289 -21.33 17.13 -15.05
C ARG A 289 -22.17 17.44 -13.82
N ARG A 290 -21.59 17.27 -12.63
CA ARG A 290 -22.25 17.40 -11.31
C ARG A 290 -21.34 18.11 -10.30
N PRO A 291 -20.91 19.36 -10.57
CA PRO A 291 -19.96 20.09 -9.70
C PRO A 291 -20.41 20.20 -8.25
N GLU A 292 -21.72 20.21 -8.00
CA GLU A 292 -22.30 20.24 -6.67
C GLU A 292 -22.03 18.98 -5.86
N LEU A 293 -21.64 17.85 -6.46
CA LEU A 293 -21.34 16.61 -5.74
C LEU A 293 -19.87 16.50 -5.31
N VAL A 294 -18.96 17.23 -5.96
CA VAL A 294 -17.49 17.06 -5.85
C VAL A 294 -16.98 17.24 -4.42
N ALA A 295 -17.46 18.28 -3.72
CA ALA A 295 -16.99 18.58 -2.36
C ALA A 295 -17.18 17.40 -1.39
N ARG A 296 -18.22 16.58 -1.61
CA ARG A 296 -18.53 15.42 -0.76
C ARG A 296 -17.47 14.32 -0.85
N LEU A 297 -16.69 14.25 -1.94
CA LEU A 297 -15.58 13.28 -2.06
C LEU A 297 -14.43 13.53 -1.07
N TYR A 298 -14.35 14.72 -0.47
CA TYR A 298 -13.30 15.05 0.51
C TYR A 298 -13.74 14.84 1.97
N GLU A 299 -15.01 14.48 2.17
CA GLU A 299 -15.59 14.16 3.48
C GLU A 299 -15.62 12.64 3.70
N PRO A 300 -15.48 12.15 4.94
CA PRO A 300 -15.48 10.71 5.21
C PRO A 300 -16.76 9.99 4.80
N PHE A 301 -16.62 8.81 4.21
CA PHE A 301 -17.66 7.78 4.10
C PHE A 301 -17.33 6.64 5.06
N SER A 302 -18.35 5.98 5.62
CA SER A 302 -18.14 4.75 6.37
C SER A 302 -17.81 3.62 5.39
N LEU A 303 -16.58 3.10 5.48
CA LEU A 303 -16.13 1.94 4.74
C LEU A 303 -16.36 0.68 5.58
N ASP A 304 -17.15 -0.27 5.10
CA ASP A 304 -17.33 -1.57 5.74
C ASP A 304 -16.04 -2.40 5.68
N ILE A 305 -15.51 -2.81 6.83
CA ILE A 305 -14.30 -3.66 6.88
C ILE A 305 -14.59 -5.12 6.50
N ARG A 306 -15.88 -5.50 6.44
CA ARG A 306 -16.38 -6.85 6.16
C ARG A 306 -15.71 -7.93 7.03
N ASP A 307 -15.45 -7.59 8.28
CA ASP A 307 -15.05 -8.58 9.29
C ASP A 307 -16.30 -9.36 9.75
N LYS A 308 -16.12 -10.65 10.04
CA LYS A 308 -17.20 -11.52 10.53
C LYS A 308 -17.50 -11.26 12.00
N GLU A 309 -16.52 -10.75 12.74
CA GLU A 309 -16.67 -10.38 14.15
C GLU A 309 -16.36 -8.88 14.32
N VAL A 310 -17.24 -8.18 15.04
CA VAL A 310 -16.98 -6.77 15.41
C VAL A 310 -15.87 -6.78 16.45
N ASN A 311 -14.66 -6.40 16.05
CA ASN A 311 -13.54 -6.23 16.97
C ASN A 311 -13.56 -4.83 17.60
N GLU A 312 -12.62 -4.55 18.52
CA GLU A 312 -12.54 -3.27 19.24
C GLU A 312 -12.35 -2.04 18.31
N ALA A 313 -11.93 -2.23 17.06
CA ALA A 313 -11.80 -1.17 16.06
C ALA A 313 -13.13 -0.79 15.38
N GLY A 314 -14.22 -1.51 15.66
CA GLY A 314 -15.55 -1.29 15.07
C GLY A 314 -15.73 -1.95 13.70
N SER A 315 -16.96 -1.91 13.17
CA SER A 315 -17.33 -2.57 11.91
C SER A 315 -17.09 -1.73 10.66
N THR A 316 -16.69 -0.47 10.82
CA THR A 316 -16.45 0.46 9.71
C THR A 316 -15.27 1.39 9.97
N LEU A 317 -14.70 1.94 8.91
CA LEU A 317 -13.65 2.96 8.96
C LEU A 317 -14.09 4.24 8.23
N PRO A 318 -13.96 5.43 8.82
CA PRO A 318 -14.29 6.68 8.16
C PRO A 318 -13.19 7.07 7.17
N ILE A 319 -13.46 6.94 5.87
CA ILE A 319 -12.48 7.20 4.80
C ILE A 319 -13.01 8.27 3.85
N PRO A 320 -12.29 9.38 3.65
CA PRO A 320 -12.60 10.31 2.57
C PRO A 320 -12.13 9.73 1.23
N PRO A 321 -13.01 9.64 0.22
CA PRO A 321 -12.65 9.09 -1.07
C PRO A 321 -11.49 9.80 -1.76
N CYS A 322 -11.40 11.13 -1.63
CA CYS A 322 -10.36 11.95 -2.23
C CYS A 322 -9.52 12.67 -1.18
N ARG A 323 -8.21 12.68 -1.41
CA ARG A 323 -7.24 13.54 -0.74
C ARG A 323 -6.40 14.24 -1.80
N TYR A 324 -6.17 15.53 -1.62
CA TYR A 324 -5.31 16.31 -2.51
C TYR A 324 -4.23 17.04 -1.71
N ALA A 325 -2.98 16.89 -2.13
CA ALA A 325 -1.83 17.58 -1.59
C ALA A 325 -0.70 17.60 -2.62
N GLN A 326 0.09 18.68 -2.63
CA GLN A 326 1.29 18.81 -3.47
C GLN A 326 1.01 18.62 -4.98
N GLY A 327 -0.14 19.08 -5.48
CA GLY A 327 -0.48 18.92 -6.89
C GLY A 327 -1.08 17.57 -7.27
N VAL A 328 -1.18 16.62 -6.34
CA VAL A 328 -1.58 15.23 -6.61
C VAL A 328 -2.91 14.92 -5.94
N LEU A 329 -3.88 14.49 -6.74
CA LEU A 329 -5.12 13.87 -6.28
C LEU A 329 -4.87 12.38 -6.04
N ARG A 330 -5.20 11.92 -4.83
CA ARG A 330 -5.21 10.52 -4.44
C ARG A 330 -6.63 10.09 -4.15
N THR A 331 -7.11 9.10 -4.89
CA THR A 331 -8.42 8.48 -4.74
C THR A 331 -8.30 7.19 -3.94
N PHE A 332 -9.33 6.89 -3.16
CA PHE A 332 -9.69 5.54 -2.73
C PHE A 332 -11.20 5.44 -2.89
N TYR A 333 -11.67 4.56 -3.76
CA TYR A 333 -13.09 4.45 -4.07
C TYR A 333 -13.51 3.00 -4.03
N HIS A 334 -14.58 2.69 -3.30
CA HIS A 334 -15.15 1.34 -3.22
C HIS A 334 -16.63 1.44 -2.87
N ALA A 335 -17.48 1.76 -3.86
CA ALA A 335 -18.88 2.07 -3.63
C ALA A 335 -19.64 0.89 -2.98
N ASP A 336 -19.36 -0.35 -3.37
CA ASP A 336 -19.93 -1.54 -2.72
C ASP A 336 -19.70 -1.58 -1.21
N TYR A 337 -18.53 -1.15 -0.74
CA TYR A 337 -18.18 -1.18 0.68
C TYR A 337 -18.72 0.06 1.41
N PHE A 338 -18.86 1.19 0.71
CA PHE A 338 -19.57 2.35 1.25
C PHE A 338 -21.07 2.07 1.42
N ARG A 339 -21.69 1.37 0.47
CA ARG A 339 -23.10 0.96 0.55
C ARG A 339 -23.31 -0.15 1.57
N SER A 340 -22.43 -1.16 1.61
CA SER A 340 -22.60 -2.28 2.54
C SER A 340 -22.46 -1.87 4.01
N ALA A 341 -21.78 -0.75 4.30
CA ALA A 341 -21.68 -0.21 5.65
C ALA A 341 -23.06 0.03 6.31
N MET A 342 -24.11 0.31 5.52
CA MET A 342 -25.48 0.50 6.01
C MET A 342 -26.10 -0.75 6.64
N ARG A 343 -25.48 -1.93 6.52
CA ARG A 343 -25.94 -3.16 7.21
C ARG A 343 -25.68 -3.15 8.71
N HIS A 344 -24.82 -2.24 9.19
CA HIS A 344 -24.49 -2.08 10.60
C HIS A 344 -25.43 -1.05 11.24
N ASP A 345 -26.02 -1.39 12.38
CA ASP A 345 -27.07 -0.59 13.04
C ASP A 345 -26.63 0.83 13.45
N ASP A 346 -25.33 1.04 13.66
CA ASP A 346 -24.72 2.31 14.06
C ASP A 346 -24.38 3.24 12.87
N VAL A 347 -24.54 2.76 11.64
CA VAL A 347 -24.27 3.52 10.42
C VAL A 347 -25.57 4.13 9.89
N PRO A 348 -25.67 5.47 9.76
CA PRO A 348 -26.87 6.09 9.22
C PRO A 348 -27.05 5.74 7.73
N PRO A 349 -28.28 5.75 7.21
CA PRO A 349 -28.53 5.58 5.79
C PRO A 349 -27.82 6.66 4.96
N LEU A 350 -27.35 6.29 3.77
CA LEU A 350 -26.82 7.26 2.81
C LEU A 350 -27.89 8.30 2.47
N SER A 351 -27.51 9.58 2.51
CA SER A 351 -28.35 10.66 2.02
C SER A 351 -28.56 10.54 0.51
N ALA A 352 -29.63 11.16 -0.01
CA ALA A 352 -29.90 11.18 -1.45
C ALA A 352 -28.72 11.75 -2.25
N ARG A 353 -27.98 12.73 -1.69
CA ARG A 353 -26.80 13.32 -2.33
C ARG A 353 -25.60 12.38 -2.35
N GLU A 354 -25.42 11.57 -1.32
CA GLU A 354 -24.36 10.56 -1.28
C GLU A 354 -24.64 9.43 -2.25
N GLN A 355 -25.89 8.96 -2.30
CA GLN A 355 -26.30 7.93 -3.24
C GLN A 355 -26.12 8.39 -4.68
N ASP A 356 -26.59 9.59 -5.00
CA ASP A 356 -26.41 10.22 -6.32
C ASP A 356 -24.94 10.44 -6.70
N LEU A 357 -24.06 10.77 -5.74
CA LEU A 357 -22.62 10.82 -5.95
C LEU A 357 -22.05 9.45 -6.33
N LEU A 358 -22.37 8.40 -5.55
CA LEU A 358 -21.85 7.07 -5.80
C LEU A 358 -22.32 6.53 -7.16
N ASP A 359 -23.62 6.69 -7.45
CA ASP A 359 -24.24 6.23 -8.69
C ASP A 359 -23.68 7.00 -9.91
N THR A 360 -23.53 8.32 -9.80
CA THR A 360 -22.94 9.14 -10.88
C THR A 360 -21.49 8.76 -11.14
N TYR A 361 -20.69 8.57 -10.09
CA TYR A 361 -19.27 8.26 -10.21
C TYR A 361 -19.06 6.89 -10.89
N GLU A 362 -19.84 5.88 -10.51
CA GLU A 362 -19.83 4.57 -11.17
C GLU A 362 -20.34 4.62 -12.61
N ALA A 363 -21.39 5.39 -12.89
CA ALA A 363 -21.90 5.56 -14.26
C ALA A 363 -20.86 6.18 -15.19
N ILE A 364 -20.09 7.16 -14.71
CA ILE A 364 -18.97 7.75 -15.46
C ILE A 364 -17.87 6.70 -15.67
N ALA A 365 -17.48 5.96 -14.62
CA ALA A 365 -16.45 4.92 -14.71
C ALA A 365 -16.83 3.80 -15.70
N ALA A 366 -18.12 3.48 -15.81
CA ALA A 366 -18.66 2.46 -16.72
C ALA A 366 -18.99 2.99 -18.12
N GLU A 367 -18.79 4.27 -18.41
CA GLU A 367 -19.11 4.85 -19.72
C GLU A 367 -18.16 4.33 -20.80
N GLU A 368 -18.75 3.88 -21.92
CA GLU A 368 -17.99 3.35 -23.06
C GLU A 368 -16.98 4.38 -23.59
N GLY A 369 -15.74 3.95 -23.77
CA GLY A 369 -14.64 4.80 -24.21
C GLY A 369 -13.98 5.64 -23.10
N ILE A 370 -14.46 5.60 -21.85
CA ILE A 370 -13.74 6.16 -20.70
C ILE A 370 -12.74 5.14 -20.13
N TYR A 371 -13.15 3.87 -20.00
CA TYR A 371 -12.33 2.78 -19.48
C TYR A 371 -11.52 2.05 -20.56
N LEU A 372 -10.59 1.19 -20.11
CA LEU A 372 -9.85 0.23 -20.93
C LEU A 372 -10.14 -1.20 -20.47
N ASP A 373 -10.45 -2.08 -21.41
CA ASP A 373 -10.47 -3.52 -21.19
C ASP A 373 -9.09 -4.12 -21.51
N MET A 374 -8.67 -5.05 -20.66
CA MET A 374 -7.41 -5.75 -20.75
C MET A 374 -7.63 -7.26 -20.75
N ASP A 375 -7.33 -7.88 -21.89
CA ASP A 375 -7.27 -9.32 -22.02
C ASP A 375 -5.85 -9.81 -21.67
N LEU A 376 -5.61 -10.02 -20.37
CA LEU A 376 -4.34 -10.52 -19.86
C LEU A 376 -4.10 -11.95 -20.32
N GLN A 377 -2.94 -12.21 -20.92
CA GLN A 377 -2.49 -13.56 -21.28
C GLN A 377 -1.66 -14.19 -20.16
N PRO A 378 -1.52 -15.53 -20.10
CA PRO A 378 -0.55 -16.17 -19.21
C PRO A 378 0.84 -15.55 -19.39
N GLY A 379 1.44 -15.11 -18.29
CA GLY A 379 2.71 -14.40 -18.29
C GLY A 379 2.60 -12.87 -18.38
N ASP A 380 1.39 -12.32 -18.49
CA ASP A 380 1.17 -10.88 -18.39
C ASP A 380 1.10 -10.45 -16.91
N ILE A 381 1.80 -9.35 -16.59
CA ILE A 381 1.68 -8.61 -15.34
C ILE A 381 0.94 -7.29 -15.60
N GLN A 382 -0.11 -7.03 -14.84
CA GLN A 382 -0.74 -5.71 -14.73
C GLN A 382 -0.35 -5.08 -13.40
N LEU A 383 0.15 -3.85 -13.42
CA LEU A 383 0.46 -3.03 -12.23
C LEU A 383 -0.40 -1.78 -12.26
N LEU A 384 -1.14 -1.50 -11.19
CA LEU A 384 -2.04 -0.35 -11.09
C LEU A 384 -1.78 0.42 -9.80
N SER A 385 -1.68 1.74 -9.90
CA SER A 385 -1.72 2.66 -8.76
C SER A 385 -3.14 2.82 -8.29
N ASN A 386 -3.45 2.36 -7.07
CA ASN A 386 -4.78 2.53 -6.48
C ASN A 386 -5.08 3.99 -6.10
N HIS A 387 -4.11 4.90 -6.21
CA HIS A 387 -4.33 6.33 -5.98
C HIS A 387 -4.91 7.06 -7.18
N THR A 388 -4.69 6.56 -8.39
CA THR A 388 -5.05 7.25 -9.64
C THR A 388 -5.86 6.39 -10.62
N ASN A 389 -6.04 5.10 -10.31
CA ASN A 389 -6.79 4.15 -11.13
C ASN A 389 -7.79 3.38 -10.28
N LEU A 390 -8.96 3.14 -10.86
CA LEU A 390 -9.92 2.15 -10.38
C LEU A 390 -9.82 0.93 -11.28
N HIS A 391 -10.11 -0.23 -10.71
CA HIS A 391 -10.14 -1.47 -11.46
C HIS A 391 -11.38 -2.29 -11.15
N ALA A 392 -11.78 -3.06 -12.15
CA ALA A 392 -12.96 -3.91 -12.17
C ALA A 392 -12.62 -5.20 -12.92
N ARG A 393 -13.53 -6.17 -12.85
CA ARG A 393 -13.40 -7.42 -13.59
C ARG A 393 -14.76 -7.84 -14.10
N THR A 394 -14.86 -8.14 -15.39
CA THR A 394 -16.10 -8.68 -15.95
C THR A 394 -16.39 -10.08 -15.39
N GLU A 395 -17.66 -10.49 -15.44
CA GLU A 395 -18.04 -11.87 -15.16
C GLU A 395 -17.33 -12.85 -16.12
N TYR A 396 -17.20 -14.10 -15.69
CA TYR A 396 -16.57 -15.13 -16.51
C TYR A 396 -17.16 -16.52 -16.33
N GLU A 397 -16.86 -17.35 -17.32
CA GLU A 397 -17.10 -18.79 -17.30
C GLU A 397 -15.74 -19.49 -17.24
N ASP A 398 -15.57 -20.37 -16.27
CA ASP A 398 -14.35 -21.15 -16.08
C ASP A 398 -14.39 -22.49 -16.83
N TRP A 399 -13.24 -23.15 -16.88
CA TRP A 399 -13.14 -24.54 -17.34
C TRP A 399 -13.66 -25.51 -16.29
N ASP A 400 -14.18 -26.66 -16.76
CA ASP A 400 -14.55 -27.76 -15.86
C ASP A 400 -13.31 -28.37 -15.20
N GLU A 401 -12.18 -28.41 -15.93
CA GLU A 401 -10.92 -28.95 -15.43
C GLU A 401 -10.25 -27.97 -14.43
N PRO A 402 -10.03 -28.37 -13.16
CA PRO A 402 -9.51 -27.48 -12.12
C PRO A 402 -8.18 -26.79 -12.47
N GLU A 403 -7.28 -27.50 -13.14
CA GLU A 403 -5.95 -27.02 -13.52
C GLU A 403 -5.97 -25.98 -14.64
N ARG A 404 -7.10 -25.84 -15.33
CA ARG A 404 -7.28 -24.89 -16.45
C ARG A 404 -8.04 -23.64 -16.02
N LYS A 405 -8.63 -23.63 -14.83
CA LYS A 405 -9.39 -22.50 -14.30
C LYS A 405 -8.56 -21.23 -14.25
N ARG A 406 -9.24 -20.09 -14.37
CA ARG A 406 -8.65 -18.75 -14.25
C ARG A 406 -7.90 -18.65 -12.94
N HIS A 407 -6.63 -18.28 -13.03
CA HIS A 407 -5.77 -18.10 -11.85
C HIS A 407 -4.83 -16.93 -12.08
N LEU A 408 -5.04 -15.87 -11.29
CA LEU A 408 -4.11 -14.75 -11.19
C LEU A 408 -3.54 -14.70 -9.78
N LEU A 409 -2.25 -14.37 -9.67
CA LEU A 409 -1.62 -14.01 -8.41
C LEU A 409 -1.75 -12.50 -8.21
N ARG A 410 -2.14 -12.07 -7.02
CA ARG A 410 -2.23 -10.67 -6.63
C ARG A 410 -1.14 -10.31 -5.65
N LEU A 411 -0.53 -9.16 -5.86
CA LEU A 411 0.49 -8.58 -5.01
C LEU A 411 0.08 -7.15 -4.64
N TRP A 412 0.36 -6.77 -3.40
CA TRP A 412 0.18 -5.39 -2.91
C TRP A 412 1.53 -4.81 -2.54
N LEU A 413 1.77 -3.59 -3.01
CA LEU A 413 3.04 -2.89 -2.83
C LEU A 413 2.79 -1.50 -2.23
N SER A 414 3.73 -1.08 -1.40
CA SER A 414 3.93 0.31 -1.00
C SER A 414 5.14 0.88 -1.74
N LEU A 415 5.02 2.10 -2.29
CA LEU A 415 6.04 2.71 -3.13
C LEU A 415 6.94 3.72 -2.40
#